data_AF-A0A530M5T9-F1
#
_entry.id   AF-A0A530M5T9-F1
#
_cell.length_a   1.000
_cell.length_b   1.000
_cell.length_c   1.000
_cell.angle_alpha   90.00
_cell.angle_beta   90.00
_cell.angle_gamma   90.00
#
_symmetry.space_group_name_H-M   'P 1'
#
loop_
_entity.id
_entity.type
_entity.pdbx_description
1 polymer ?
#
loop_
_entity_poly.entity_id
_entity_poly.type
_entity_poly.pdbx_seq_one_letter_code
_entity_poly.pdbx_strand_id
1 'polypeptide(L)' 'MSKRESAKYKIDRRLGENIWGRPKSPVNKREYGPGQH' A
#
# COMPACT_ATOMS: atom_id res chain seq x y z
N MET A 1 2.56 14.33 -17.49
CA MET A 1 2.05 14.37 -16.10
C MET A 1 1.64 12.96 -15.67
N SER A 2 2.60 12.13 -15.26
CA SER A 2 2.27 10.81 -14.70
C SER A 2 1.48 11.02 -13.40
N LYS A 3 0.34 10.31 -13.23
CA LYS A 3 -0.41 10.36 -11.98
C LYS A 3 0.53 9.85 -10.87
N ARG A 4 0.86 10.73 -9.91
CA ARG A 4 1.73 10.37 -8.77
C ARG A 4 1.18 9.11 -8.10
N GLU A 5 2.00 8.07 -7.97
CA GLU A 5 1.61 6.83 -7.29
C GLU A 5 1.17 7.09 -5.84
N SER A 6 1.72 8.14 -5.22
CA SER A 6 1.32 8.61 -3.89
C SER A 6 -0.16 8.99 -3.82
N ALA A 7 -0.76 9.51 -4.90
CA ALA A 7 -2.18 9.82 -4.97
C ALA A 7 -3.05 8.57 -4.94
N LYS A 8 -2.57 7.46 -5.54
CA LYS A 8 -3.25 6.17 -5.52
C LYS A 8 -3.52 5.76 -4.06
N TYR A 9 -2.50 5.77 -3.20
CA TYR A 9 -2.60 5.27 -1.83
C TYR A 9 -2.89 6.34 -0.76
N LYS A 10 -3.38 7.53 -1.15
CA LYS A 10 -3.68 8.63 -0.20
C LYS A 10 -4.76 8.25 0.83
N ILE A 11 -5.81 7.57 0.37
CA ILE A 11 -6.93 7.18 1.24
C ILE A 11 -6.48 6.06 2.18
N ASP A 12 -5.82 5.02 1.65
CA ASP A 12 -5.31 3.91 2.45
C ASP A 12 -4.40 4.40 3.60
N ARG A 13 -3.50 5.36 3.34
CA ARG A 13 -2.64 5.95 4.38
C ARG A 13 -3.40 6.79 5.40
N ARG A 14 -4.50 7.45 5.00
CA ARG A 14 -5.30 8.28 5.90
C ARG A 14 -6.19 7.44 6.81
N LEU A 15 -6.73 6.34 6.27
CA LEU A 15 -7.59 5.42 7.02
C LEU A 15 -6.79 4.34 7.77
N GLY A 16 -5.54 4.11 7.39
CA GLY A 16 -4.74 3.03 7.95
C GLY A 16 -5.20 1.64 7.50
N GLU A 17 -5.98 1.57 6.41
CA GLU A 17 -6.65 0.35 5.93
C GLU A 17 -6.59 0.23 4.41
N ASN A 18 -6.52 -1.00 3.89
CA ASN A 18 -6.51 -1.26 2.44
C ASN A 18 -7.93 -1.52 1.91
N ILE A 19 -8.71 -0.44 1.77
CA ILE A 19 -10.12 -0.50 1.37
C ILE A 19 -10.37 -0.99 -0.08
N TRP A 20 -9.32 -1.11 -0.90
CA TRP A 20 -9.42 -1.53 -2.31
C TRP A 20 -8.64 -2.82 -2.61
N GLY A 21 -8.15 -3.54 -1.59
CA GLY A 21 -7.42 -4.81 -1.77
C GLY A 21 -6.15 -4.69 -2.63
N ARG A 22 -5.48 -3.54 -2.62
CA ARG A 22 -4.33 -3.30 -3.52
C ARG A 22 -3.11 -4.08 -3.04
N PRO A 23 -2.41 -4.83 -3.90
CA PRO A 23 -1.27 -5.64 -3.49
C PRO A 23 -0.07 -4.81 -3.00
N LYS A 24 0.11 -3.60 -3.54
CA LYS A 24 1.17 -2.65 -3.16
C LYS A 24 0.68 -1.56 -2.17
N SER A 25 -0.44 -1.79 -1.47
CA SER A 25 -0.88 -0.82 -0.45
C SER A 25 0.19 -0.73 0.66
N PRO A 26 0.56 0.48 1.12
CA PRO A 26 1.55 0.64 2.19
C PRO A 26 1.08 0.09 3.54
N VAL A 27 -0.22 -0.22 3.67
CA VAL A 27 -0.84 -0.80 4.86
C VAL A 27 -0.69 -2.33 4.90
N ASN A 28 -0.41 -2.96 3.76
CA ASN A 28 -0.27 -4.42 3.72
C ASN A 28 0.94 -4.84 4.56
N LYS A 29 0.68 -5.57 5.66
CA LYS A 29 1.72 -6.27 6.40
C LYS A 29 2.10 -7.52 5.62
N ARG A 30 3.38 -7.67 5.32
CA ARG A 30 3.93 -8.93 4.82
C ARG A 30 4.17 -9.81 6.04
N GLU A 31 3.66 -11.03 6.04
CA GLU A 31 3.88 -12.00 7.13
C GLU A 31 5.34 -12.48 7.17
N TYR A 32 6.08 -12.29 6.09
CA TYR A 32 7.51 -12.58 5.99
C TYR A 32 8.37 -11.33 6.17
N GLY A 33 9.51 -11.51 6.83
CA GLY A 33 10.52 -10.47 6.94
C GLY A 33 11.15 -10.14 5.57
N PRO A 34 11.65 -8.91 5.38
CA PRO A 34 12.42 -8.58 4.19
C PRO A 34 13.63 -9.51 4.09
N GLY A 35 13.73 -10.26 2.99
CA GLY A 35 14.85 -11.18 2.72
C GLY A 35 14.52 -12.67 2.76
N GLN A 36 13.28 -13.08 3.08
CA GLN A 36 12.87 -14.47 2.95
C GLN A 36 12.36 -14.72 1.53
N HIS A 37 13.21 -15.29 0.68
CA HIS A 37 12.94 -15.78 -0.67
C HIS A 37 13.28 -17.27 -0.75
#